data_AF-A0A1F5KGD3-F1
#
_entry.id   AF-A0A1F5KGD3-F1
#
_cell.length_a   1.000
_cell.length_b   1.000
_cell.length_c   1.000
_cell.angle_alpha   90.00
_cell.angle_beta   90.00
_cell.angle_gamma   90.00
#
_symmetry.space_group_name_H-M   'P 1'
#
loop_
_entity.id
_entity.type
_entity.pdbx_description
1 polymer ?
#
loop_
_entity_poly.entity_id
_entity_poly.type
_entity_poly.pdbx_seq_one_letter_code
_entity_poly.pdbx_strand_id
1 'polypeptide(L)'
;MKLTSPTRIPTILGLGLLFTALFLGISIYLYNLELAKRTNVAFQPKDIQVINLTDNSSTIIWQTGAETTGSLLWGQNNFDSMQEDDRDDKLPSPHQIHIVTLKHLLPETTYTYKIKSSQSIYPGKYSFKTLGKINHPSEDSINKPLTGKILGGDLEPVTEALVLLQLENSSPLGVVTSTAGNFILPLADLRTQDYAQFIVIPPTTEATLAILKGNTETKVKVVLPREKTLPPIILGQLNDFSQIATSSALMAPKNPFDLNSDGKINSVDLSIIFTNFGRKNSPADVSGDGFVDQKDVDLIKKSLEDLP
;
A
#
# COMPACT_ATOMS: atom_id res chain seq x y z
N MET A 1 1.84 -43.75 69.37
CA MET A 1 2.16 -42.84 68.26
C MET A 1 2.45 -43.71 67.03
N LYS A 2 1.51 -43.86 66.08
CA LYS A 2 1.70 -44.70 64.88
C LYS A 2 2.65 -43.95 63.93
N LEU A 3 3.86 -44.46 63.75
CA LEU A 3 4.78 -44.00 62.71
C LEU A 3 4.19 -44.40 61.35
N THR A 4 3.72 -43.42 60.58
CA THR A 4 3.28 -43.62 59.20
C THR A 4 4.48 -44.02 58.34
N SER A 5 4.38 -45.15 57.63
CA SER A 5 5.40 -45.63 56.71
C SER A 5 5.71 -44.56 55.64
N PRO A 6 6.98 -44.30 55.29
CA PRO A 6 7.31 -43.32 54.28
C PRO A 6 6.71 -43.74 52.93
N THR A 7 5.93 -42.86 52.31
CA THR A 7 5.39 -43.06 50.95
C THR A 7 6.56 -43.22 49.98
N ARG A 8 6.73 -44.42 49.41
CA ARG A 8 7.73 -44.72 48.38
C ARG A 8 7.05 -44.71 47.03
N ILE A 9 7.52 -43.87 46.11
CA ILE A 9 7.10 -43.91 44.71
C ILE A 9 7.83 -45.09 44.05
N PRO A 10 7.12 -46.04 43.42
CA PRO A 10 7.76 -47.10 42.64
C PRO A 10 8.68 -46.52 41.58
N THR A 11 9.93 -46.98 41.52
CA THR A 11 10.97 -46.47 40.62
C THR A 11 10.51 -46.40 39.16
N ILE A 12 9.75 -47.41 38.70
CA ILE A 12 9.18 -47.48 37.36
C ILE A 12 8.19 -46.33 37.09
N LEU A 13 7.35 -45.98 38.06
CA LEU A 13 6.42 -44.85 37.94
C LEU A 13 7.16 -43.51 37.92
N GLY A 14 8.21 -43.37 38.73
CA GLY A 14 9.07 -42.19 38.70
C GLY A 14 9.80 -42.02 37.36
N LEU A 15 10.36 -43.11 36.82
CA LEU A 15 11.00 -43.12 35.50
C LEU A 15 9.99 -42.85 34.37
N GLY A 16 8.81 -43.45 34.42
CA GLY A 16 7.74 -43.19 33.45
C GLY A 16 7.35 -41.72 33.42
N LEU A 17 7.13 -41.12 34.60
CA LEU A 17 6.83 -39.69 34.70
C LEU A 17 7.99 -38.83 34.17
N LEU A 18 9.23 -39.18 34.47
CA LEU A 18 10.41 -38.47 33.96
C LEU A 18 10.54 -38.55 32.43
N PHE A 19 10.34 -39.73 31.84
CA PHE A 19 10.39 -39.88 30.38
C PHE A 19 9.23 -39.15 29.69
N THR A 20 8.02 -39.19 30.25
CA THR A 20 6.89 -38.44 29.68
C THR A 20 7.13 -36.92 29.74
N ALA A 21 7.62 -36.40 30.86
CA ALA A 21 7.96 -34.99 31.00
C ALA A 21 9.07 -34.57 30.01
N LEU A 22 10.11 -35.40 29.86
CA LEU A 22 11.18 -35.14 28.90
C LEU A 22 10.67 -35.16 27.46
N PHE A 23 9.86 -36.16 27.09
CA PHE A 23 9.27 -36.27 25.76
C PHE A 23 8.37 -35.08 25.44
N LEU A 24 7.50 -34.67 26.36
CA LEU A 24 6.65 -33.50 26.21
C LEU A 24 7.48 -32.21 26.10
N GLY A 25 8.51 -32.07 26.93
CA GLY A 25 9.43 -30.92 26.88
C GLY A 25 10.13 -30.78 25.53
N ILE A 26 10.66 -31.89 25.00
CA ILE A 26 11.28 -31.92 23.67
C ILE A 26 10.24 -31.61 22.58
N SER A 27 9.05 -32.21 22.67
CA SER A 27 7.98 -31.99 21.68
C SER A 27 7.54 -30.53 21.62
N ILE A 28 7.33 -29.90 22.77
CA ILE A 28 6.97 -28.47 22.88
C ILE A 28 8.12 -27.60 22.34
N TYR A 29 9.37 -27.91 22.68
CA TYR A 29 10.54 -27.20 22.16
C TYR A 29 10.64 -27.25 20.63
N LEU A 30 10.48 -28.44 20.03
CA LEU A 30 10.52 -28.62 18.58
C LEU A 30 9.34 -27.92 17.89
N TYR A 31 8.14 -27.97 18.47
CA TYR A 31 6.97 -27.26 17.97
C TYR A 31 7.20 -25.73 17.95
N ASN A 32 7.71 -25.18 19.06
CA ASN A 32 8.04 -23.75 19.16
C ASN A 32 9.14 -23.33 18.18
N LEU A 33 10.13 -24.20 17.95
CA LEU A 33 11.18 -23.95 16.97
C LEU A 33 10.63 -23.88 15.55
N GLU A 34 9.72 -24.78 15.19
CA GLU A 34 9.05 -24.78 13.88
C GLU A 34 8.16 -23.55 13.70
N LEU A 35 7.40 -23.16 14.73
CA LEU A 35 6.59 -21.95 14.71
C LEU A 35 7.46 -20.70 14.50
N ALA A 36 8.57 -20.58 15.25
CA ALA A 36 9.50 -19.47 15.10
C ALA A 36 10.10 -19.38 13.69
N LYS A 37 10.42 -20.53 13.06
CA LYS A 37 10.88 -20.57 11.66
C LYS A 37 9.82 -20.07 10.69
N ARG A 38 8.57 -20.56 10.81
CA ARG A 38 7.46 -20.15 9.94
C ARG A 38 7.17 -18.66 10.05
N THR A 39 7.15 -18.13 11.27
CA THR A 39 6.99 -16.71 11.53
C THR A 39 8.12 -15.89 10.93
N ASN A 40 9.37 -16.33 11.06
CA ASN A 40 10.52 -15.67 10.44
C ASN A 40 10.41 -15.65 8.90
N VAL A 41 9.95 -16.74 8.27
CA VAL A 41 9.70 -16.78 6.83
C VAL A 41 8.55 -15.83 6.43
N ALA A 42 7.49 -15.76 7.23
CA ALA A 42 6.37 -14.85 6.97
C ALA A 42 6.76 -13.38 7.13
N PHE A 43 7.66 -13.07 8.06
CA PHE A 43 8.12 -11.71 8.35
C PHE A 43 9.32 -11.27 7.48
N GLN A 44 9.82 -12.16 6.61
CA GLN A 44 10.90 -11.84 5.69
C GLN A 44 10.48 -10.73 4.72
N PRO A 45 11.25 -9.63 4.64
CA PRO A 45 11.01 -8.56 3.69
C PRO A 45 11.11 -9.07 2.24
N LYS A 46 10.14 -8.66 1.42
CA LYS A 46 10.04 -8.95 -0.02
C LYS A 46 9.81 -7.65 -0.79
N ASP A 47 10.11 -7.69 -2.08
CA ASP A 47 9.87 -6.58 -3.02
C ASP A 47 10.38 -5.23 -2.53
N ILE A 48 11.60 -5.25 -2.00
CA ILE A 48 12.24 -4.07 -1.41
C ILE A 48 12.55 -3.08 -2.53
N GLN A 49 12.05 -1.86 -2.41
CA GLN A 49 12.26 -0.80 -3.39
C GLN A 49 12.67 0.50 -2.71
N VAL A 50 13.49 1.27 -3.44
CA VAL A 50 13.83 2.65 -3.12
C VAL A 50 13.03 3.52 -4.06
N ILE A 51 12.17 4.38 -3.50
CA ILE A 51 11.26 5.28 -4.23
C ILE A 51 11.41 6.70 -3.69
N ASN A 52 10.84 7.69 -4.39
CA ASN A 52 10.83 9.09 -3.95
C ASN A 52 12.25 9.61 -3.62
N LEU A 53 13.25 9.20 -4.42
CA LEU A 53 14.65 9.52 -4.17
C LEU A 53 14.93 10.98 -4.55
N THR A 54 15.47 11.76 -3.60
CA THR A 54 15.87 13.16 -3.80
C THR A 54 17.33 13.38 -3.39
N ASP A 55 17.79 14.63 -3.37
CA ASP A 55 19.10 15.00 -2.84
C ASP A 55 19.20 14.90 -1.32
N ASN A 56 18.08 14.90 -0.59
CA ASN A 56 18.07 14.95 0.86
C ASN A 56 17.14 13.93 1.55
N SER A 57 16.46 13.10 0.77
CA SER A 57 15.55 12.10 1.29
C SER A 57 15.39 10.92 0.34
N SER A 58 14.87 9.83 0.89
CA SER A 58 14.53 8.62 0.14
C SER A 58 13.49 7.84 0.93
N THR A 59 12.58 7.17 0.22
CA THR A 59 11.60 6.28 0.83
C THR A 59 11.95 4.83 0.49
N ILE A 60 11.98 3.96 1.50
CA ILE A 60 12.17 2.54 1.33
C ILE A 60 10.84 1.87 1.63
N ILE A 61 10.40 1.03 0.71
CA ILE A 61 9.19 0.22 0.86
C ILE A 61 9.53 -1.25 0.77
N TRP A 62 8.78 -2.08 1.48
CA TRP A 62 8.83 -3.54 1.36
C TRP A 62 7.52 -4.17 1.82
N GLN A 63 7.35 -5.45 1.52
CA GLN A 63 6.20 -6.24 1.95
C GLN A 63 6.62 -7.44 2.80
N THR A 64 5.71 -7.92 3.62
CA THR A 64 5.85 -9.16 4.41
C THR A 64 4.66 -10.07 4.12
N GLY A 65 4.83 -11.38 4.35
CA GLY A 65 3.74 -12.34 4.18
C GLY A 65 2.67 -12.27 5.26
N ALA A 66 2.96 -11.64 6.39
CA ALA A 66 2.05 -11.43 7.52
C ALA A 66 2.37 -10.11 8.22
N GLU A 67 1.36 -9.49 8.85
CA GLU A 67 1.52 -8.23 9.58
C GLU A 67 2.56 -8.34 10.70
N THR A 68 3.46 -7.36 10.75
CA THR A 68 4.60 -7.32 11.68
C THR A 68 5.05 -5.88 11.86
N THR A 69 5.79 -5.55 12.91
CA THR A 69 6.42 -4.23 13.03
C THR A 69 7.62 -4.15 12.09
N GLY A 70 7.92 -2.98 11.54
CA GLY A 70 9.00 -2.81 10.57
C GLY A 70 9.81 -1.55 10.80
N SER A 71 11.14 -1.67 10.67
CA SER A 71 12.06 -0.55 10.83
C SER A 71 13.31 -0.72 9.98
N LEU A 72 14.00 0.39 9.73
CA LEU A 72 15.33 0.39 9.12
C LEU A 72 16.40 0.64 10.17
N LEU A 73 17.50 -0.10 10.04
CA LEU A 73 18.79 0.28 10.62
C LEU A 73 19.66 0.81 9.49
N TRP A 74 20.19 2.02 9.60
CA TRP A 74 20.80 2.71 8.45
C TRP A 74 21.93 3.67 8.84
N GLY A 75 22.72 4.05 7.83
CA GLY A 75 23.81 5.03 7.93
C GLY A 75 24.77 4.97 6.75
N GLN A 76 25.76 5.87 6.69
CA GLN A 76 26.72 5.93 5.56
C GLN A 76 27.66 4.72 5.56
N ASN A 77 28.26 4.41 6.71
CA ASN A 77 29.24 3.31 6.86
C ASN A 77 28.85 2.27 7.92
N ASN A 78 27.93 2.63 8.82
CA ASN A 78 27.46 1.83 9.97
C ASN A 78 25.93 1.85 10.05
N PHE A 79 25.36 1.10 10.99
CA PHE A 79 23.91 0.99 11.23
C PHE A 79 23.52 1.63 12.57
N ASP A 80 24.02 2.85 12.80
CA ASP A 80 23.93 3.52 14.10
C ASP A 80 22.59 4.24 14.31
N SER A 81 21.82 4.42 13.23
CA SER A 81 20.49 5.04 13.26
C SER A 81 19.40 4.02 13.01
N MET A 82 18.28 4.18 13.71
CA MET A 82 17.07 3.41 13.50
C MET A 82 15.92 4.34 13.10
N GLN A 83 15.15 3.95 12.11
CA GLN A 83 13.94 4.67 11.68
C GLN A 83 12.78 3.68 11.62
N GLU A 84 11.71 3.96 12.36
CA GLU A 84 10.47 3.18 12.33
C GLU A 84 9.66 3.50 11.07
N ASP A 85 8.66 2.67 10.78
CA ASP A 85 7.65 2.93 9.76
C ASP A 85 7.05 4.34 9.92
N ASP A 86 6.79 5.04 8.81
CA ASP A 86 6.32 6.43 8.81
C ASP A 86 4.95 6.62 9.52
N ARG A 87 4.21 5.52 9.69
CA ARG A 87 2.93 5.51 10.41
C ARG A 87 3.08 5.32 11.93
N ASP A 88 4.27 4.94 12.39
CA ASP A 88 4.54 4.53 13.77
C ASP A 88 5.22 5.67 14.56
N ASP A 89 4.47 6.74 14.86
CA ASP A 89 5.01 7.96 15.49
C ASP A 89 5.35 7.81 16.99
N LYS A 90 4.72 6.85 17.70
CA LYS A 90 4.92 6.64 19.15
C LYS A 90 5.23 5.21 19.54
N LEU A 91 4.56 4.25 18.90
CA LEU A 91 4.71 2.83 19.17
C LEU A 91 4.70 2.08 17.84
N PRO A 92 5.65 1.16 17.62
CA PRO A 92 5.63 0.30 16.45
C PRO A 92 4.32 -0.49 16.38
N SER A 93 3.70 -0.53 15.21
CA SER A 93 2.46 -1.26 14.98
C SER A 93 2.61 -2.28 13.83
N PRO A 94 1.83 -3.37 13.82
CA PRO A 94 1.93 -4.37 12.77
C PRO A 94 1.39 -3.87 11.43
N HIS A 95 2.20 -4.01 10.37
CA HIS A 95 1.87 -3.68 8.99
C HIS A 95 2.28 -4.83 8.07
N GLN A 96 1.59 -4.98 6.94
CA GLN A 96 2.00 -5.94 5.88
C GLN A 96 2.81 -5.27 4.77
N ILE A 97 2.45 -4.03 4.44
CA ILE A 97 3.23 -3.14 3.59
C ILE A 97 3.92 -2.17 4.51
N HIS A 98 5.22 -1.98 4.33
CA HIS A 98 6.02 -1.07 5.14
C HIS A 98 6.53 0.09 4.31
N ILE A 99 6.61 1.26 4.94
CA ILE A 99 7.11 2.49 4.33
C ILE A 99 7.96 3.24 5.36
N VAL A 100 9.20 3.52 4.99
CA VAL A 100 10.13 4.27 5.84
C VAL A 100 10.78 5.38 5.02
N THR A 101 10.57 6.63 5.43
CA THR A 101 11.19 7.80 4.80
C THR A 101 12.39 8.26 5.61
N LEU A 102 13.57 8.18 4.99
CA LEU A 102 14.80 8.78 5.53
C LEU A 102 14.88 10.23 5.05
N LYS A 103 15.01 11.18 5.99
CA LYS A 103 15.03 12.62 5.72
C LYS A 103 16.35 13.25 6.19
N HIS A 104 16.60 14.49 5.77
CA HIS A 104 17.79 15.27 6.15
C HIS A 104 19.12 14.59 5.77
N LEU A 105 19.10 13.85 4.67
CA LEU A 105 20.28 13.20 4.11
C LEU A 105 21.18 14.23 3.43
N LEU A 106 22.46 13.90 3.32
CA LEU A 106 23.40 14.69 2.53
C LEU A 106 23.25 14.37 1.03
N PRO A 107 23.34 15.36 0.13
CA PRO A 107 23.38 15.13 -1.31
C PRO A 107 24.55 14.24 -1.75
N GLU A 108 24.37 13.57 -2.89
CA GLU A 108 25.38 12.71 -3.54
C GLU A 108 26.08 11.70 -2.61
N THR A 109 25.37 11.25 -1.57
CA THR A 109 25.94 10.44 -0.50
C THR A 109 25.31 9.05 -0.52
N THR A 110 26.16 8.03 -0.44
CA THR A 110 25.71 6.64 -0.35
C THR A 110 25.33 6.32 1.08
N TYR A 111 24.12 5.80 1.27
CA TYR A 111 23.63 5.26 2.52
C TYR A 111 23.40 3.76 2.37
N THR A 112 23.67 3.02 3.45
CA THR A 112 23.40 1.59 3.55
C THR A 112 22.35 1.35 4.62
N TYR A 113 21.54 0.31 4.42
CA TYR A 113 20.49 -0.05 5.36
C TYR A 113 20.27 -1.56 5.46
N LYS A 114 19.71 -1.96 6.59
CA LYS A 114 19.17 -3.29 6.88
C LYS A 114 17.74 -3.13 7.34
N ILE A 115 16.92 -4.14 7.03
CA ILE A 115 15.52 -4.17 7.45
C ILE A 115 15.40 -5.02 8.70
N LYS A 116 14.78 -4.47 9.72
CA LYS A 116 14.35 -5.18 10.91
C LYS A 116 12.84 -5.37 10.82
N SER A 117 12.38 -6.60 10.96
CA SER A 117 10.97 -6.94 11.03
C SER A 117 10.71 -7.76 12.29
N SER A 118 9.77 -7.31 13.11
CA SER A 118 9.62 -7.72 14.50
C SER A 118 10.96 -7.61 15.26
N GLN A 119 11.43 -8.70 15.87
CA GLN A 119 12.70 -8.76 16.60
C GLN A 119 13.89 -9.21 15.75
N SER A 120 13.67 -9.54 14.47
CA SER A 120 14.70 -10.09 13.59
C SER A 120 15.26 -9.04 12.64
N ILE A 121 16.59 -8.96 12.55
CA ILE A 121 17.28 -8.22 11.50
C ILE A 121 17.51 -9.20 10.35
N TYR A 122 16.93 -8.91 9.19
CA TYR A 122 17.01 -9.81 8.05
C TYR A 122 18.34 -9.64 7.29
N PRO A 123 18.90 -10.73 6.75
CA PRO A 123 20.11 -10.67 5.95
C PRO A 123 19.84 -9.89 4.65
N GLY A 124 20.80 -9.04 4.26
CA GLY A 124 20.68 -8.13 3.13
C GLY A 124 21.29 -6.78 3.49
N LYS A 125 22.37 -6.39 2.82
CA LYS A 125 22.95 -5.05 2.94
C LYS A 125 22.54 -4.29 1.69
N TYR A 126 21.52 -3.45 1.84
CA TYR A 126 21.02 -2.62 0.76
C TYR A 126 21.68 -1.26 0.80
N SER A 127 21.67 -0.56 -0.33
CA SER A 127 22.18 0.80 -0.42
C SER A 127 21.43 1.61 -1.45
N PHE A 128 21.47 2.93 -1.28
CA PHE A 128 21.08 3.91 -2.28
C PHE A 128 22.02 5.11 -2.19
N LYS A 129 22.06 5.92 -3.24
CA LYS A 129 22.81 7.18 -3.25
C LYS A 129 21.81 8.32 -3.46
N THR A 130 21.82 9.30 -2.57
CA THR A 130 21.04 10.53 -2.76
C THR A 130 21.50 11.27 -4.01
N LEU A 131 20.60 12.07 -4.58
CA LEU A 131 20.85 12.79 -5.82
C LEU A 131 21.73 14.03 -5.60
N GLY A 132 22.23 14.58 -6.70
CA GLY A 132 22.77 15.94 -6.71
C GLY A 132 21.65 16.98 -6.67
N LYS A 133 21.96 18.15 -6.10
CA LYS A 133 21.05 19.29 -6.13
C LYS A 133 20.97 19.84 -7.56
N ILE A 134 19.77 19.89 -8.10
CA ILE A 134 19.47 20.62 -9.33
C ILE A 134 18.27 21.54 -9.08
N ASN A 135 18.16 22.59 -9.90
CA ASN A 135 17.05 23.52 -9.77
C ASN A 135 15.74 22.83 -10.17
N HIS A 136 14.71 22.97 -9.34
CA HIS A 136 13.36 22.56 -9.71
C HIS A 136 12.86 23.41 -10.89
N PRO A 137 11.92 22.89 -11.70
CA PRO A 137 11.18 23.71 -12.65
C PRO A 137 10.54 24.92 -11.96
N SER A 138 10.31 25.99 -12.71
CA SER A 138 9.56 27.15 -12.22
C SER A 138 8.18 26.74 -11.68
N GLU A 139 7.64 27.50 -10.72
CA GLU A 139 6.31 27.21 -10.13
C GLU A 139 5.21 27.03 -11.18
N ASP A 140 5.27 27.78 -12.29
CA ASP A 140 4.29 27.67 -13.39
C ASP A 140 4.36 26.34 -14.16
N SER A 141 5.46 25.61 -14.05
CA SER A 141 5.75 24.37 -14.79
C SER A 141 5.86 23.15 -13.89
N ILE A 142 5.72 23.31 -12.57
CA ILE A 142 5.85 22.20 -11.63
C ILE A 142 4.61 21.31 -11.70
N ASN A 143 4.81 19.99 -11.71
CA ASN A 143 3.69 19.07 -11.73
C ASN A 143 2.91 19.19 -10.41
N LYS A 144 1.61 19.46 -10.51
CA LYS A 144 0.71 19.42 -9.36
C LYS A 144 0.60 18.00 -8.81
N PRO A 145 0.39 17.84 -7.49
CA PRO A 145 0.25 16.51 -6.90
C PRO A 145 -1.01 15.81 -7.44
N LEU A 146 -0.91 14.51 -7.67
CA LEU A 146 -2.07 13.68 -7.99
C LEU A 146 -2.73 13.23 -6.69
N THR A 147 -4.01 13.56 -6.53
CA THR A 147 -4.77 13.20 -5.32
C THR A 147 -5.89 12.25 -5.68
N GLY A 148 -6.25 11.38 -4.75
CA GLY A 148 -7.37 10.47 -4.92
C GLY A 148 -7.74 9.75 -3.62
N LYS A 149 -8.78 8.93 -3.70
CA LYS A 149 -9.29 8.10 -2.60
C LYS A 149 -9.47 6.67 -3.06
N ILE A 150 -9.09 5.71 -2.24
CA ILE A 150 -9.21 4.27 -2.51
C ILE A 150 -10.26 3.68 -1.57
N LEU A 151 -11.21 2.94 -2.13
CA LEU A 151 -12.28 2.26 -1.40
C LEU A 151 -12.25 0.75 -1.70
N GLY A 152 -12.77 -0.03 -0.75
CA GLY A 152 -12.97 -1.46 -0.88
C GLY A 152 -14.22 -1.78 -1.69
N GLY A 153 -14.45 -3.08 -1.94
CA GLY A 153 -15.70 -3.53 -2.57
C GLY A 153 -16.93 -3.23 -1.71
N ASP A 154 -16.75 -3.11 -0.39
CA ASP A 154 -17.74 -2.69 0.62
C ASP A 154 -17.89 -1.17 0.74
N LEU A 155 -17.14 -0.41 -0.06
CA LEU A 155 -17.10 1.07 -0.09
C LEU A 155 -16.42 1.71 1.12
N GLU A 156 -15.84 0.91 2.01
CA GLU A 156 -15.08 1.45 3.12
C GLU A 156 -13.71 1.93 2.64
N PRO A 157 -13.14 2.99 3.27
CA PRO A 157 -11.82 3.46 2.90
C PRO A 157 -10.75 2.39 3.07
N VAL A 158 -9.93 2.20 2.03
CA VAL A 158 -8.81 1.27 2.09
C VAL A 158 -7.62 1.98 2.70
N THR A 159 -7.32 1.60 3.93
CA THR A 159 -6.11 2.04 4.62
C THR A 159 -4.90 1.28 4.09
N GLU A 160 -3.73 1.89 4.14
CA GLU A 160 -2.45 1.23 3.90
C GLU A 160 -2.30 0.54 2.54
N ALA A 161 -2.98 1.04 1.52
CA ALA A 161 -2.72 0.64 0.14
C ALA A 161 -1.50 1.43 -0.38
N LEU A 162 -0.54 0.72 -0.95
CA LEU A 162 0.61 1.32 -1.61
C LEU A 162 0.21 1.72 -3.03
N VAL A 163 0.35 3.00 -3.36
CA VAL A 163 0.08 3.57 -4.68
C VAL A 163 1.42 3.90 -5.33
N LEU A 164 1.75 3.21 -6.42
CA LEU A 164 2.96 3.42 -7.21
C LEU A 164 2.60 4.03 -8.57
N LEU A 165 3.33 5.06 -8.97
CA LEU A 165 3.25 5.61 -10.32
C LEU A 165 4.08 4.77 -11.28
N GLN A 166 3.46 4.36 -12.38
CA GLN A 166 4.10 3.78 -13.54
C GLN A 166 3.95 4.77 -14.69
N LEU A 167 5.00 5.57 -14.89
CA LEU A 167 5.15 6.46 -16.03
C LEU A 167 6.45 6.09 -16.76
N GLU A 168 6.39 6.04 -18.09
CA GLU A 168 7.54 5.68 -18.92
C GLU A 168 8.72 6.63 -18.68
N ASN A 169 9.95 6.08 -18.65
CA ASN A 169 11.20 6.82 -18.48
C ASN A 169 11.27 7.68 -17.20
N SER A 170 10.47 7.35 -16.18
CA SER A 170 10.43 8.06 -14.90
C SER A 170 11.07 7.27 -13.75
N SER A 171 11.53 7.99 -12.73
CA SER A 171 11.97 7.42 -11.47
C SER A 171 10.80 6.85 -10.66
N PRO A 172 10.99 5.78 -9.86
CA PRO A 172 9.95 5.25 -8.98
C PRO A 172 9.41 6.30 -8.01
N LEU A 173 8.09 6.48 -8.02
CA LEU A 173 7.38 7.43 -7.16
C LEU A 173 6.16 6.73 -6.56
N GLY A 174 5.89 6.95 -5.27
CA GLY A 174 4.75 6.32 -4.61
C GLY A 174 4.44 6.86 -3.22
N VAL A 175 3.30 6.41 -2.70
CA VAL A 175 2.74 6.83 -1.41
C VAL A 175 1.85 5.74 -0.86
N VAL A 176 1.60 5.73 0.45
CA VAL A 176 0.63 4.83 1.09
C VAL A 176 -0.63 5.61 1.46
N THR A 177 -1.82 5.01 1.33
CA THR A 177 -3.06 5.67 1.72
C THR A 177 -3.17 5.91 3.21
N SER A 178 -3.79 7.04 3.57
CA SER A 178 -4.19 7.37 4.94
C SER A 178 -5.29 6.44 5.47
N THR A 179 -5.63 6.57 6.75
CA THR A 179 -6.76 5.86 7.39
C THR A 179 -8.12 6.19 6.77
N ALA A 180 -8.24 7.32 6.08
CA ALA A 180 -9.43 7.71 5.32
C ALA A 180 -9.36 7.29 3.84
N GLY A 181 -8.38 6.45 3.45
CA GLY A 181 -8.20 5.96 2.08
C GLY A 181 -7.67 6.99 1.10
N ASN A 182 -7.38 8.23 1.55
CA ASN A 182 -6.86 9.29 0.70
C ASN A 182 -5.36 9.12 0.46
N PHE A 183 -4.89 9.50 -0.71
CA PHE A 183 -3.46 9.63 -1.04
C PHE A 183 -3.16 10.96 -1.74
N ILE A 184 -1.90 11.39 -1.61
CA ILE A 184 -1.32 12.54 -2.31
C ILE A 184 0.02 12.10 -2.88
N LEU A 185 0.10 11.97 -4.20
CA LEU A 185 1.31 11.55 -4.90
C LEU A 185 2.09 12.80 -5.38
N PRO A 186 3.33 13.03 -4.89
CA PRO A 186 4.07 14.27 -5.12
C PRO A 186 4.76 14.29 -6.49
N LEU A 187 4.02 14.53 -7.57
CA LEU A 187 4.55 14.56 -8.94
C LEU A 187 5.62 15.64 -9.18
N ALA A 188 5.71 16.63 -8.30
CA ALA A 188 6.71 17.70 -8.33
C ALA A 188 8.16 17.18 -8.21
N ASP A 189 8.35 16.03 -7.55
CA ASP A 189 9.67 15.43 -7.33
C ASP A 189 10.04 14.40 -8.41
N LEU A 190 9.19 14.21 -9.41
CA LEU A 190 9.38 13.19 -10.43
C LEU A 190 10.61 13.50 -11.29
N ARG A 191 11.53 12.52 -11.37
CA ARG A 191 12.72 12.59 -12.19
C ARG A 191 12.66 11.64 -13.37
N THR A 192 13.53 11.86 -14.34
CA THR A 192 13.87 10.87 -15.37
C THR A 192 14.42 9.59 -14.73
N GLN A 193 14.35 8.46 -15.43
CA GLN A 193 14.81 7.17 -14.93
C GLN A 193 16.29 7.16 -14.50
N ASP A 194 17.11 7.99 -15.13
CA ASP A 194 18.53 8.21 -14.79
C ASP A 194 18.74 9.27 -13.68
N TYR A 195 17.65 9.83 -13.16
CA TYR A 195 17.58 10.91 -12.16
C TYR A 195 18.18 12.26 -12.58
N ALA A 196 18.60 12.40 -13.85
CA ALA A 196 19.36 13.54 -14.32
C ALA A 196 18.53 14.84 -14.35
N GLN A 197 17.24 14.76 -14.65
CA GLN A 197 16.38 15.93 -14.83
C GLN A 197 15.01 15.73 -14.16
N PHE A 198 14.35 16.82 -13.79
CA PHE A 198 12.93 16.80 -13.46
C PHE A 198 12.08 16.58 -14.71
N ILE A 199 11.04 15.77 -14.58
CA ILE A 199 10.05 15.59 -15.64
C ILE A 199 9.00 16.70 -15.49
N VAL A 200 8.81 17.51 -16.51
CA VAL A 200 7.58 18.31 -16.67
C VAL A 200 6.63 17.49 -17.52
N ILE A 201 5.50 17.05 -16.95
CA ILE A 201 4.61 16.09 -17.60
C ILE A 201 3.84 16.79 -18.72
N PRO A 202 3.99 16.38 -19.99
CA PRO A 202 3.23 16.96 -21.09
C PRO A 202 1.72 16.78 -20.89
N PRO A 203 0.87 17.69 -21.39
CA PRO A 203 -0.56 17.47 -21.46
C PRO A 203 -0.90 16.14 -22.13
N THR A 204 -1.97 15.49 -21.67
CA THR A 204 -2.49 14.23 -22.24
C THR A 204 -1.58 13.01 -22.09
N THR A 205 -0.59 13.05 -21.18
CA THR A 205 0.32 11.93 -20.94
C THR A 205 -0.40 10.78 -20.22
N GLU A 206 -0.42 9.59 -20.83
CA GLU A 206 -0.95 8.39 -20.17
C GLU A 206 0.03 7.87 -19.10
N ALA A 207 -0.52 7.49 -17.95
CA ALA A 207 0.20 6.84 -16.87
C ALA A 207 -0.67 5.75 -16.24
N THR A 208 -0.03 4.84 -15.49
CA THR A 208 -0.72 3.83 -14.70
C THR A 208 -0.39 4.01 -13.23
N LEU A 209 -1.40 3.90 -12.35
CA LEU A 209 -1.18 3.70 -10.92
C LEU A 209 -1.29 2.21 -10.63
N ALA A 210 -0.24 1.62 -10.05
CA ALA A 210 -0.32 0.29 -9.47
C ALA A 210 -0.62 0.42 -7.97
N ILE A 211 -1.76 -0.11 -7.56
CA ILE A 211 -2.25 -0.05 -6.19
C ILE A 211 -2.17 -1.44 -5.58
N LEU A 212 -1.41 -1.57 -4.51
CA LEU A 212 -1.14 -2.83 -3.82
C LEU A 212 -1.76 -2.79 -2.43
N LYS A 213 -2.58 -3.79 -2.09
CA LYS A 213 -3.08 -4.04 -0.74
C LYS A 213 -3.07 -5.54 -0.47
N GLY A 214 -2.14 -5.96 0.39
CA GLY A 214 -1.82 -7.38 0.56
C GLY A 214 -1.50 -8.05 -0.77
N ASN A 215 -2.19 -9.15 -1.08
CA ASN A 215 -1.98 -9.90 -2.33
C ASN A 215 -2.76 -9.35 -3.53
N THR A 216 -3.51 -8.25 -3.36
CA THR A 216 -4.32 -7.65 -4.43
C THR A 216 -3.54 -6.52 -5.08
N GLU A 217 -3.39 -6.60 -6.40
CA GLU A 217 -2.92 -5.49 -7.24
C GLU A 217 -4.09 -4.96 -8.08
N THR A 218 -4.29 -3.64 -8.09
CA THR A 218 -5.23 -2.95 -8.97
C THR A 218 -4.47 -1.93 -9.81
N LYS A 219 -4.62 -2.02 -11.13
CA LYS A 219 -4.01 -1.06 -12.06
C LYS A 219 -5.05 -0.05 -12.50
N VAL A 220 -4.71 1.22 -12.41
CA VAL A 220 -5.59 2.34 -12.77
C VAL A 220 -4.93 3.15 -13.86
N LYS A 221 -5.55 3.24 -15.03
CA LYS A 221 -5.07 4.13 -16.09
C LYS A 221 -5.52 5.55 -15.82
N VAL A 222 -4.62 6.51 -15.97
CA VAL A 222 -4.89 7.93 -15.79
C VAL A 222 -4.22 8.73 -16.89
N VAL A 223 -4.74 9.92 -17.17
CA VAL A 223 -4.10 10.91 -18.03
C VAL A 223 -3.63 12.07 -17.16
N LEU A 224 -2.38 12.50 -17.32
CA LEU A 224 -1.71 13.56 -16.60
C LEU A 224 -1.32 14.73 -17.53
N PRO A 225 -1.09 15.94 -16.99
CA PRO A 225 -1.36 16.36 -15.61
C PRO A 225 -2.88 16.52 -15.36
N ARG A 226 -3.30 16.52 -14.10
CA ARG A 226 -4.70 16.75 -13.69
C ARG A 226 -4.79 17.84 -12.64
N GLU A 227 -5.83 18.66 -12.77
CA GLU A 227 -6.15 19.73 -11.81
C GLU A 227 -7.08 19.26 -10.69
N LYS A 228 -7.94 18.28 -10.98
CA LYS A 228 -8.92 17.75 -10.04
C LYS A 228 -8.45 16.42 -9.48
N THR A 229 -8.88 16.15 -8.25
CA THR A 229 -8.74 14.84 -7.62
C THR A 229 -9.34 13.74 -8.49
N LEU A 230 -8.75 12.55 -8.45
CA LEU A 230 -9.30 11.39 -9.13
C LEU A 230 -10.66 11.03 -8.52
N PRO A 231 -11.60 10.52 -9.33
CA PRO A 231 -12.74 9.81 -8.78
C PRO A 231 -12.28 8.69 -7.83
N PRO A 232 -13.13 8.27 -6.88
CA PRO A 232 -12.80 7.15 -5.99
C PRO A 232 -12.40 5.90 -6.79
N ILE A 233 -11.28 5.30 -6.42
CA ILE A 233 -10.77 4.05 -7.01
C ILE A 233 -11.28 2.89 -6.17
N ILE A 234 -11.91 1.91 -6.82
CA ILE A 234 -12.38 0.69 -6.14
C ILE A 234 -11.36 -0.43 -6.36
N LEU A 235 -10.87 -1.01 -5.26
CA LEU A 235 -9.94 -2.14 -5.33
C LEU A 235 -10.56 -3.35 -6.03
N GLY A 236 -9.75 -4.05 -6.82
CA GLY A 236 -10.12 -5.27 -7.53
C GLY A 236 -10.94 -5.03 -8.80
N GLN A 237 -11.25 -3.78 -9.14
CA GLN A 237 -11.98 -3.42 -10.36
C GLN A 237 -11.05 -2.83 -11.43
N LEU A 238 -11.42 -2.99 -12.71
CA LEU A 238 -10.76 -2.31 -13.82
C LEU A 238 -11.12 -0.82 -13.79
N ASN A 239 -10.17 0.03 -13.38
CA ASN A 239 -10.33 1.48 -13.32
C ASN A 239 -9.56 2.13 -14.49
N ASP A 240 -10.28 2.71 -15.45
CA ASP A 240 -9.69 3.46 -16.57
C ASP A 240 -10.21 4.89 -16.60
N PHE A 241 -9.46 5.81 -16.01
CA PHE A 241 -9.78 7.23 -15.96
C PHE A 241 -9.16 8.04 -17.11
N SER A 242 -8.62 7.37 -18.13
CA SER A 242 -8.04 8.04 -19.31
C SER A 242 -9.10 8.78 -20.12
N GLN A 243 -10.34 8.28 -20.11
CA GLN A 243 -11.45 8.81 -20.91
C GLN A 243 -12.33 9.82 -20.16
N ILE A 244 -12.06 10.07 -18.87
CA ILE A 244 -12.74 11.14 -18.13
C ILE A 244 -12.19 12.48 -18.64
N ALA A 245 -12.74 12.91 -19.76
CA ALA A 245 -12.54 14.24 -20.30
C ALA A 245 -13.03 15.27 -19.28
N THR A 246 -12.42 16.44 -19.32
CA THR A 246 -12.73 17.65 -18.54
C THR A 246 -14.15 18.21 -18.79
N SER A 247 -15.08 17.44 -19.37
CA SER A 247 -16.42 17.88 -19.73
C SER A 247 -17.44 17.62 -18.62
N SER A 248 -17.88 18.72 -18.03
CA SER A 248 -18.96 18.85 -17.04
C SER A 248 -20.38 18.53 -17.57
N ALA A 249 -20.53 17.61 -18.52
CA ALA A 249 -21.83 17.30 -19.10
C ALA A 249 -22.13 15.80 -18.95
N LEU A 250 -22.79 15.44 -17.85
CA LEU A 250 -23.57 14.21 -17.77
C LEU A 250 -24.68 14.35 -18.83
N MET A 251 -24.55 13.64 -19.97
CA MET A 251 -25.66 13.51 -20.90
C MET A 251 -26.64 12.46 -20.37
N ALA A 252 -27.92 12.54 -20.74
CA ALA A 252 -28.87 11.48 -20.45
C ALA A 252 -28.37 10.19 -21.12
N PRO A 253 -28.00 9.15 -20.36
CA PRO A 253 -27.26 8.05 -20.94
C PRO A 253 -28.21 7.15 -21.73
N LYS A 254 -27.76 6.65 -22.90
CA LYS A 254 -28.55 5.69 -23.69
C LYS A 254 -28.71 4.35 -22.96
N ASN A 255 -27.77 4.04 -22.08
CA ASN A 255 -27.81 2.91 -21.16
C ASN A 255 -27.78 3.49 -19.74
N PRO A 256 -28.77 3.22 -18.86
CA PRO A 256 -28.85 3.86 -17.54
C PRO A 256 -27.60 3.63 -16.66
N PHE A 257 -26.79 2.60 -16.95
CA PHE A 257 -25.58 2.29 -16.19
C PHE A 257 -24.29 2.86 -16.80
N ASP A 258 -24.34 3.44 -18.01
CA ASP A 258 -23.22 4.13 -18.68
C ASP A 258 -23.30 5.64 -18.37
N LEU A 259 -22.92 6.00 -17.15
CA LEU A 259 -23.10 7.33 -16.57
C LEU A 259 -22.17 8.38 -17.16
N ASN A 260 -21.05 7.98 -17.77
CA ASN A 260 -20.17 8.87 -18.51
C ASN A 260 -20.43 8.88 -20.04
N SER A 261 -21.33 8.04 -20.54
CA SER A 261 -21.68 7.88 -21.96
C SER A 261 -20.49 7.52 -22.85
N ASP A 262 -19.53 6.75 -22.34
CA ASP A 262 -18.37 6.26 -23.09
C ASP A 262 -18.66 4.95 -23.86
N GLY A 263 -19.86 4.40 -23.68
CA GLY A 263 -20.31 3.17 -24.32
C GLY A 263 -19.91 1.90 -23.58
N LYS A 264 -19.31 1.98 -22.39
CA LYS A 264 -18.90 0.84 -21.57
C LYS A 264 -19.38 1.04 -20.14
N ILE A 265 -20.05 0.03 -19.57
CA ILE A 265 -20.30 0.01 -18.13
C ILE A 265 -19.02 -0.50 -17.43
N ASN A 266 -18.38 0.33 -16.64
CA ASN A 266 -17.15 -0.03 -15.91
C ASN A 266 -17.06 0.69 -14.55
N SER A 267 -15.93 0.58 -13.86
CA SER A 267 -15.76 1.21 -12.53
C SER A 267 -15.81 2.74 -12.57
N VAL A 268 -15.65 3.36 -13.74
CA VAL A 268 -15.86 4.80 -13.92
C VAL A 268 -17.31 5.17 -13.65
N ASP A 269 -18.28 4.42 -14.15
CA ASP A 269 -19.71 4.66 -13.86
C ASP A 269 -19.99 4.46 -12.38
N LEU A 270 -19.42 3.42 -11.80
CA LEU A 270 -19.52 3.17 -10.36
C LEU A 270 -18.92 4.35 -9.55
N SER A 271 -17.81 4.93 -10.00
CA SER A 271 -17.20 6.12 -9.38
C SER A 271 -18.08 7.37 -9.47
N ILE A 272 -18.91 7.48 -10.53
CA ILE A 272 -19.87 8.57 -10.71
C ILE A 272 -21.01 8.44 -9.70
N ILE A 273 -21.49 7.22 -9.41
CA ILE A 273 -22.45 6.97 -8.32
C ILE A 273 -21.86 7.47 -7.00
N PHE A 274 -20.64 7.05 -6.66
CA PHE A 274 -20.03 7.47 -5.38
C PHE A 274 -19.82 8.97 -5.26
N THR A 275 -19.44 9.63 -6.35
CA THR A 275 -19.26 11.09 -6.38
C THR A 275 -20.59 11.83 -6.13
N ASN A 276 -21.71 11.18 -6.44
CA ASN A 276 -23.05 11.73 -6.26
C ASN A 276 -23.83 11.12 -5.10
N PHE A 277 -23.22 10.28 -4.25
CA PHE A 277 -23.91 9.58 -3.16
C PHE A 277 -24.65 10.56 -2.24
N GLY A 278 -25.91 10.26 -1.93
CA GLY A 278 -26.84 11.09 -1.16
C GLY A 278 -27.48 12.25 -1.94
N ARG A 279 -27.14 12.48 -3.22
CA ARG A 279 -27.77 13.53 -4.02
C ARG A 279 -29.17 13.10 -4.47
N LYS A 280 -30.08 14.09 -4.57
CA LYS A 280 -31.41 13.93 -5.16
C LYS A 280 -31.39 14.31 -6.64
N ASN A 281 -32.26 13.68 -7.44
CA ASN A 281 -32.46 14.00 -8.86
C ASN A 281 -31.14 14.03 -9.65
N SER A 282 -30.24 13.10 -9.34
CA SER A 282 -28.95 12.97 -10.00
C SER A 282 -29.09 12.03 -11.19
N PRO A 283 -28.40 12.27 -12.32
CA PRO A 283 -28.28 11.26 -13.38
C PRO A 283 -27.66 9.94 -12.91
N ALA A 284 -27.01 9.94 -11.73
CA ALA A 284 -26.45 8.74 -11.11
C ALA A 284 -27.46 7.93 -10.26
N ASP A 285 -28.70 8.39 -10.12
CA ASP A 285 -29.81 7.62 -9.53
C ASP A 285 -30.35 6.68 -10.62
N VAL A 286 -29.69 5.54 -10.77
CA VAL A 286 -30.01 4.51 -11.77
C VAL A 286 -31.16 3.61 -11.31
N SER A 287 -31.44 3.60 -10.01
CA SER A 287 -32.58 2.90 -9.40
C SER A 287 -33.89 3.64 -9.63
N GLY A 288 -33.84 4.96 -9.81
CA GLY A 288 -34.99 5.84 -10.02
C GLY A 288 -35.81 6.08 -8.76
N ASP A 289 -35.22 5.91 -7.57
CA ASP A 289 -35.93 6.04 -6.30
C ASP A 289 -35.86 7.45 -5.68
N GLY A 290 -35.19 8.37 -6.38
CA GLY A 290 -35.08 9.79 -6.06
C GLY A 290 -33.80 10.16 -5.32
N PHE A 291 -32.97 9.19 -4.95
CA PHE A 291 -31.69 9.39 -4.27
C PHE A 291 -30.61 8.52 -4.89
N VAL A 292 -29.37 9.01 -4.87
CA VAL A 292 -28.20 8.16 -5.15
C VAL A 292 -27.79 7.45 -3.87
N ASP A 293 -28.00 6.16 -3.77
CA ASP A 293 -27.70 5.34 -2.59
C ASP A 293 -27.09 3.96 -2.92
N GLN A 294 -27.10 3.05 -1.95
CA GLN A 294 -26.54 1.72 -2.09
C GLN A 294 -27.24 0.88 -3.17
N LYS A 295 -28.53 1.12 -3.44
CA LYS A 295 -29.25 0.38 -4.50
C LYS A 295 -28.67 0.69 -5.88
N ASP A 296 -28.29 1.93 -6.13
CA ASP A 296 -27.65 2.33 -7.40
C ASP A 296 -26.31 1.61 -7.58
N VAL A 297 -25.53 1.52 -6.50
CA VAL A 297 -24.26 0.79 -6.45
C VAL A 297 -24.48 -0.69 -6.79
N ASP A 298 -25.46 -1.33 -6.15
CA ASP A 298 -25.75 -2.75 -6.33
C ASP A 298 -26.23 -3.05 -7.76
N LEU A 299 -27.01 -2.14 -8.36
CA LEU A 299 -27.46 -2.25 -9.74
C LEU A 299 -26.30 -2.18 -10.74
N ILE A 300 -25.39 -1.20 -10.60
CA ILE A 300 -24.21 -1.12 -11.47
C ILE A 300 -23.30 -2.33 -11.25
N LYS A 301 -23.02 -2.73 -10.00
CA LYS A 301 -22.19 -3.91 -9.73
C LYS A 301 -22.74 -5.17 -10.38
N LYS A 302 -24.05 -5.41 -10.28
CA LYS A 302 -24.70 -6.53 -10.96
C LYS A 302 -24.49 -6.45 -12.48
N SER A 303 -24.66 -5.26 -13.07
CA SER A 303 -24.42 -5.08 -14.50
C SER A 303 -22.95 -5.31 -14.91
N LEU A 304 -21.99 -5.08 -14.00
CA LEU A 304 -20.57 -5.38 -14.21
C LEU A 304 -20.28 -6.90 -14.16
N GLU A 305 -20.95 -7.63 -13.27
CA GLU A 305 -20.84 -9.10 -13.16
C GLU A 305 -21.45 -9.82 -14.37
N ASP A 306 -22.47 -9.24 -14.99
CA ASP A 306 -23.17 -9.79 -16.16
C ASP A 306 -22.42 -9.52 -17.50
N LEU A 307 -21.28 -8.81 -17.48
CA LEU A 307 -20.44 -8.57 -18.68
C LEU A 307 -19.61 -9.82 -19.03
N PRO A 308 -19.54 -10.21 -20.32
CA PRO A 308 -18.81 -11.39 -20.78
C PRO A 308 -17.27 -11.27 -20.70
#